data_AF-A0A8H5KUX4-F1
#
_entry.id   AF-A0A8H5KUX4-F1
#
_cell.length_a   1.000
_cell.length_b   1.000
_cell.length_c   1.000
_cell.angle_alpha   90.00
_cell.angle_beta   90.00
_cell.angle_gamma   90.00
#
_symmetry.space_group_name_H-M   'P 1'
#
loop_
_entity.id
_entity.type
_entity.pdbx_description
1 polymer ?
#
loop_
_entity_poly.entity_id
_entity_poly.type
_entity_poly.pdbx_seq_one_letter_code
_entity_poly.pdbx_strand_id
1 'polypeptide(L)'
;MPSFQTLPPEVAIAILKYLNPFDLLSVLQTFNKALFSAAKIAFKPYKEWTRNAQKMAALFPPRSSHSTRRLCPSYPSHIPPLDDESLLMSEEIPRRDYEFLSLPREGGPYIRCSPPDLISWMKLDGSFEWLEPLDEDMVDEMRPHNGVEGDRPVAPKVDVDALVKQVSDLGLVLPIGFEAFIRSNRLHHRIPSASAWYFRLSKLIKCPAAIDDDQGGYLCRFHFDQQHCAFAYLYLSPSGGHCVLVSAVDVHACFNDDDEINGGQLDGDNEGEEADGESIDTSELTKEYFSLAGLSFEEYLVTVYFEGLLSFNADSFEGLEDFVKHVYRSPREVEHLRETNEAIRAFLDAQKWKGVEHYRQSISD
;
A
#
# COMPACT_ATOMS: atom_id res chain seq x y z
N MET A 1 -21.84 35.13 -4.46
CA MET A 1 -21.48 33.71 -4.27
C MET A 1 -21.72 33.34 -2.82
N PRO A 2 -22.33 32.18 -2.50
CA PRO A 2 -22.40 31.71 -1.12
C PRO A 2 -20.99 31.58 -0.55
N SER A 3 -20.79 32.07 0.67
CA SER A 3 -19.51 31.99 1.39
C SER A 3 -19.55 30.77 2.31
N PHE A 4 -18.42 30.08 2.50
CA PHE A 4 -18.31 29.04 3.52
C PHE A 4 -18.67 29.55 4.93
N GLN A 5 -18.58 30.86 5.16
CA GLN A 5 -18.95 31.50 6.42
C GLN A 5 -20.47 31.50 6.68
N THR A 6 -21.29 31.33 5.64
CA THR A 6 -22.76 31.32 5.74
C THR A 6 -23.36 29.92 5.71
N LEU A 7 -22.53 28.89 5.52
CA LEU A 7 -23.00 27.50 5.52
C LEU A 7 -23.26 27.03 6.95
N PRO A 8 -24.34 26.24 7.18
CA PRO A 8 -24.49 25.51 8.43
C PRO A 8 -23.27 24.62 8.69
N PRO A 9 -22.81 24.47 9.95
CA PRO A 9 -21.65 23.66 10.29
C PRO A 9 -21.73 22.22 9.76
N GLU A 10 -22.92 21.63 9.76
CA GLU A 10 -23.18 20.26 9.31
C GLU A 10 -22.91 20.11 7.81
N VAL A 11 -23.28 21.11 7.02
CA VAL A 11 -23.03 21.15 5.57
C VAL A 11 -21.54 21.34 5.30
N ALA A 12 -20.88 22.22 6.05
CA ALA A 12 -19.43 22.39 5.93
C ALA A 12 -18.66 21.10 6.27
N ILE A 13 -19.06 20.40 7.34
CA ILE A 13 -18.48 19.09 7.70
C ILE A 13 -18.74 18.07 6.60
N ALA A 14 -19.97 18.01 6.06
CA ALA A 14 -20.32 17.07 4.99
C ALA A 14 -19.48 17.31 3.72
N ILE A 15 -19.25 18.56 3.34
CA ILE A 15 -18.38 18.90 2.21
C ILE A 15 -16.93 18.48 2.49
N LEU A 16 -16.41 18.79 3.68
CA LEU A 16 -15.03 18.50 4.03
C LEU A 16 -14.74 17.00 4.18
N LYS A 17 -15.76 16.15 4.42
CA LYS A 17 -15.59 14.69 4.44
C LYS A 17 -15.18 14.08 3.10
N TYR A 18 -15.34 14.81 1.99
CA TYR A 18 -14.85 14.40 0.67
C TYR A 18 -13.38 14.74 0.44
N LEU A 19 -12.73 15.42 1.38
CA LEU A 19 -11.30 15.67 1.34
C LEU A 19 -10.54 14.54 2.01
N ASN A 20 -9.39 14.18 1.46
CA ASN A 20 -8.50 13.23 2.10
C ASN A 20 -7.90 13.81 3.39
N PRO A 21 -7.30 12.97 4.26
CA PRO A 21 -6.81 13.44 5.55
C PRO A 21 -5.73 14.53 5.47
N PHE A 22 -4.92 14.55 4.40
CA PHE A 22 -3.86 15.56 4.22
C PHE A 22 -4.41 16.90 3.73
N ASP A 23 -5.46 16.89 2.92
CA ASP A 23 -6.22 18.09 2.57
C ASP A 23 -6.92 18.68 3.79
N LEU A 24 -7.49 17.83 4.63
CA LEU A 24 -8.07 18.26 5.91
C LEU A 24 -7.02 18.93 6.81
N LEU A 25 -5.78 18.42 6.86
CA LEU A 25 -4.67 19.10 7.56
C LEU A 25 -4.38 20.48 6.97
N SER A 26 -4.39 20.61 5.65
CA SER A 26 -4.18 21.89 4.98
C SER A 26 -5.31 22.87 5.31
N VAL A 27 -6.57 22.43 5.35
CA VAL A 27 -7.71 23.26 5.79
C VAL A 27 -7.60 23.65 7.27
N LEU A 28 -7.05 22.78 8.12
CA LEU A 28 -6.77 23.06 9.53
C LEU A 28 -5.71 24.15 9.75
N GLN A 29 -4.91 24.48 8.73
CA GLN A 29 -3.94 25.59 8.78
C GLN A 29 -4.57 26.93 8.39
N THR A 30 -5.85 26.96 8.00
CA THR A 30 -6.53 28.20 7.60
C THR A 30 -6.90 29.08 8.80
N PHE A 31 -6.98 30.39 8.57
CA PHE A 31 -7.46 31.36 9.57
C PHE A 31 -9.00 31.46 9.65
N ASN A 32 -9.73 30.73 8.80
CA ASN A 32 -11.18 30.76 8.79
C ASN A 32 -11.74 29.85 9.90
N LYS A 33 -12.28 30.47 10.96
CA LYS A 33 -12.80 29.74 12.13
C LYS A 33 -13.87 28.70 11.81
N ALA A 34 -14.75 28.97 10.84
CA ALA A 34 -15.82 28.05 10.46
C ALA A 34 -15.24 26.81 9.78
N LEU A 35 -14.35 27.01 8.81
CA LEU A 35 -13.63 25.91 8.13
C LEU A 35 -12.76 25.12 9.10
N PHE A 36 -12.00 25.80 9.96
CA PHE A 36 -11.17 25.15 10.97
C PHE A 36 -12.00 24.25 11.89
N SER A 37 -13.14 24.74 12.39
CA SER A 37 -13.99 23.98 13.32
C SER A 37 -14.61 22.75 12.64
N ALA A 38 -15.08 22.91 11.40
CA ALA A 38 -15.63 21.81 10.62
C ALA A 38 -14.55 20.78 10.25
N ALA A 39 -13.38 21.23 9.78
CA ALA A 39 -12.24 20.38 9.44
C ALA A 39 -11.74 19.58 10.65
N LYS A 40 -11.72 20.19 11.85
CA LYS A 40 -11.31 19.49 13.08
C LYS A 40 -12.22 18.31 13.41
N ILE A 41 -13.51 18.43 13.12
CA ILE A 41 -14.47 17.33 13.31
C ILE A 41 -14.27 16.27 12.23
N ALA A 42 -14.17 16.67 10.96
CA ALA A 42 -13.96 15.77 9.83
C ALA A 42 -12.63 15.00 9.93
N PHE A 43 -11.57 15.63 10.43
CA PHE A 43 -10.24 15.06 10.56
C PHE A 43 -10.06 14.12 11.76
N LYS A 44 -10.93 14.22 12.77
CA LYS A 44 -10.79 13.47 14.03
C LYS A 44 -10.55 11.95 13.83
N PRO A 45 -11.25 11.24 12.91
CA PRO A 45 -11.03 9.81 12.70
C PRO A 45 -9.63 9.47 12.19
N TYR A 46 -9.02 10.37 11.43
CA TYR A 46 -7.76 10.11 10.73
C TYR A 46 -6.51 10.52 11.51
N LYS A 47 -6.67 11.19 12.66
CA LYS A 47 -5.56 11.80 13.41
C LYS A 47 -4.40 10.85 13.71
N GLU A 48 -4.71 9.64 14.20
CA GLU A 48 -3.68 8.67 14.58
C GLU A 48 -3.00 8.08 13.34
N TRP A 49 -3.78 7.75 12.30
CA TRP A 49 -3.25 7.29 11.02
C TRP A 49 -2.35 8.35 10.37
N THR A 50 -2.77 9.62 10.31
CA THR A 50 -1.97 10.70 9.72
C THR A 50 -0.67 10.93 10.48
N ARG A 51 -0.69 10.81 11.82
CA ARG A 51 0.55 10.88 12.62
C ARG A 51 1.49 9.73 12.29
N ASN A 52 0.97 8.50 12.16
CA ASN A 52 1.77 7.35 11.74
C ASN A 52 2.34 7.58 10.33
N ALA A 53 1.49 7.95 9.39
CA ALA A 53 1.83 8.15 8.00
C ALA A 53 2.94 9.19 7.81
N GLN A 54 2.82 10.37 8.46
CA GLN A 54 3.87 11.39 8.44
C GLN A 54 5.18 10.90 9.03
N LYS A 55 5.12 10.16 10.14
CA LYS A 55 6.32 9.63 10.79
C LYS A 55 7.02 8.58 9.92
N MET A 56 6.27 7.63 9.38
CA MET A 56 6.81 6.53 8.57
C MET A 56 7.31 7.03 7.22
N ALA A 57 6.61 7.96 6.56
CA ALA A 57 7.07 8.57 5.33
C ALA A 57 8.30 9.48 5.54
N ALA A 58 8.45 10.09 6.73
CA ALA A 58 9.68 10.82 7.05
C ALA A 58 10.87 9.88 7.29
N LEU A 59 10.62 8.71 7.90
CA LEU A 59 11.65 7.73 8.20
C LEU A 59 12.08 6.95 6.95
N PHE A 60 11.10 6.49 6.17
CA PHE A 60 11.25 5.77 4.91
C PHE A 60 10.67 6.63 3.79
N PRO A 61 11.41 7.64 3.32
CA PRO A 61 10.93 8.49 2.25
C PRO A 61 10.64 7.64 1.01
N PRO A 62 9.43 7.74 0.43
CA PRO A 62 9.13 7.05 -0.81
C PRO A 62 10.12 7.48 -1.89
N ARG A 63 10.68 6.51 -2.61
CA ARG A 63 11.73 6.77 -3.59
C ARG A 63 11.13 7.22 -4.90
N SER A 64 11.76 8.22 -5.49
CA SER A 64 11.40 8.75 -6.82
C SER A 64 12.49 8.46 -7.85
N SER A 65 13.31 7.41 -7.62
CA SER A 65 14.60 7.26 -8.30
C SER A 65 14.48 7.26 -9.82
N HIS A 66 13.45 6.68 -10.42
CA HIS A 66 13.20 6.85 -11.85
C HIS A 66 11.68 6.82 -12.18
N SER A 67 11.23 7.73 -13.04
CA SER A 67 9.94 7.70 -13.78
C SER A 67 8.59 8.05 -13.11
N THR A 68 8.47 8.16 -11.78
CA THR A 68 7.18 8.35 -11.05
C THR A 68 6.40 9.66 -11.29
N ARG A 69 6.80 10.50 -12.26
CA ARG A 69 5.93 11.59 -12.77
C ARG A 69 4.66 11.06 -13.47
N ARG A 70 4.50 9.74 -13.53
CA ARG A 70 3.31 9.04 -14.00
C ARG A 70 2.21 8.93 -12.99
N LEU A 71 2.45 9.02 -11.69
CA LEU A 71 1.38 8.83 -10.71
C LEU A 71 0.65 10.15 -10.46
N CYS A 72 -0.68 10.08 -10.44
CA CYS A 72 -1.54 11.23 -10.29
C CYS A 72 -1.49 11.74 -8.83
N PRO A 73 -1.16 13.02 -8.59
CA PRO A 73 -1.08 13.57 -7.24
C PRO A 73 -2.48 13.72 -6.62
N SER A 74 -2.68 13.17 -5.42
CA SER A 74 -3.87 13.40 -4.56
C SER A 74 -3.94 14.79 -3.85
N TYR A 75 -3.07 15.75 -4.21
CA TYR A 75 -2.87 17.12 -3.66
C TYR A 75 -2.19 17.31 -2.26
N PRO A 76 -1.81 18.56 -1.87
CA PRO A 76 -0.50 19.18 -2.00
C PRO A 76 0.46 18.94 -0.80
N SER A 77 0.22 17.96 0.07
CA SER A 77 1.13 17.61 1.19
C SER A 77 1.66 16.18 1.08
N HIS A 78 1.92 15.75 -0.15
CA HIS A 78 2.12 14.34 -0.50
C HIS A 78 3.16 13.61 0.33
N ILE A 79 2.73 12.45 0.84
CA ILE A 79 3.59 11.28 0.84
C ILE A 79 3.80 10.96 -0.64
N PRO A 80 5.05 11.03 -1.17
CA PRO A 80 5.30 10.65 -2.54
C PRO A 80 4.78 9.23 -2.81
N PRO A 81 4.51 8.88 -4.07
CA PRO A 81 3.98 7.56 -4.37
C PRO A 81 4.90 6.48 -3.82
N LEU A 82 4.29 5.42 -3.32
CA LEU A 82 4.99 4.23 -2.88
C LEU A 82 5.65 3.59 -4.11
N ASP A 83 6.81 2.98 -3.91
CA ASP A 83 7.61 2.46 -5.01
C ASP A 83 6.90 1.28 -5.69
N ASP A 84 6.99 1.23 -7.02
CA ASP A 84 6.22 0.33 -7.88
C ASP A 84 7.04 -0.82 -8.45
N GLU A 85 8.38 -0.74 -8.38
CA GLU A 85 9.26 -1.68 -9.11
C GLU A 85 9.20 -3.13 -8.58
N SER A 86 8.64 -3.35 -7.39
CA SER A 86 8.65 -4.68 -6.75
C SER A 86 7.33 -5.45 -6.82
N LEU A 87 6.24 -4.80 -7.23
CA LEU A 87 4.93 -5.44 -7.34
C LEU A 87 4.36 -5.08 -8.72
N LEU A 88 3.84 -6.07 -9.47
CA LEU A 88 3.27 -5.88 -10.81
C LEU A 88 1.97 -5.04 -10.78
N MET A 89 2.05 -3.79 -10.37
CA MET A 89 0.90 -2.89 -10.29
C MET A 89 0.82 -2.10 -11.59
N SER A 90 -0.39 -1.84 -12.08
CA SER A 90 -0.55 -1.04 -13.28
C SER A 90 -0.46 0.45 -12.94
N GLU A 91 0.32 1.22 -13.68
CA GLU A 91 0.32 2.69 -13.54
C GLU A 91 -0.96 3.34 -14.13
N GLU A 92 -1.60 2.64 -15.07
CA GLU A 92 -2.76 3.15 -15.83
C GLU A 92 -3.76 2.02 -16.11
N ILE A 93 -5.05 2.32 -16.05
CA ILE A 93 -6.07 1.37 -16.52
C ILE A 93 -6.10 1.37 -18.05
N PRO A 94 -6.04 0.21 -18.72
CA PRO A 94 -6.19 0.14 -20.17
C PRO A 94 -7.57 0.64 -20.60
N ARG A 95 -7.63 1.45 -21.66
CA ARG A 95 -8.88 2.05 -22.16
C ARG A 95 -9.98 1.04 -22.49
N ARG A 96 -9.61 -0.17 -22.91
CA ARG A 96 -10.56 -1.26 -23.19
C ARG A 96 -11.37 -1.67 -21.95
N ASP A 97 -10.84 -1.45 -20.75
CA ASP A 97 -11.41 -1.92 -19.49
C ASP A 97 -12.26 -0.82 -18.81
N TYR A 98 -12.29 0.41 -19.36
CA TYR A 98 -13.01 1.53 -18.75
C TYR A 98 -14.50 1.27 -18.56
N GLU A 99 -15.18 0.76 -19.58
CA GLU A 99 -16.62 0.52 -19.51
C GLU A 99 -16.96 -0.59 -18.52
N PHE A 100 -16.09 -1.60 -18.44
CA PHE A 100 -16.22 -2.73 -17.52
C PHE A 100 -16.00 -2.33 -16.06
N LEU A 101 -15.05 -1.40 -15.81
CA LEU A 101 -14.74 -0.87 -14.47
C LEU A 101 -15.53 0.39 -14.12
N SER A 102 -16.65 0.64 -14.79
CA SER A 102 -17.51 1.81 -14.53
C SER A 102 -16.81 3.18 -14.63
N LEU A 103 -15.75 3.27 -15.44
CA LEU A 103 -14.99 4.48 -15.72
C LEU A 103 -15.50 5.22 -16.98
N PRO A 104 -15.76 6.53 -16.89
CA PRO A 104 -16.11 7.33 -18.06
C PRO A 104 -15.05 7.31 -19.19
N ARG A 105 -15.42 6.84 -20.40
CA ARG A 105 -14.50 6.84 -21.56
C ARG A 105 -13.89 8.21 -21.91
N GLU A 106 -14.69 9.25 -21.73
CA GLU A 106 -14.31 10.66 -21.96
C GLU A 106 -13.44 11.24 -20.83
N GLY A 107 -13.29 10.49 -19.73
CA GLY A 107 -12.56 10.90 -18.54
C GLY A 107 -11.11 10.45 -18.52
N GLY A 108 -10.68 9.53 -19.40
CA GLY A 108 -9.31 9.02 -19.42
C GLY A 108 -8.22 10.07 -19.74
N PRO A 109 -6.92 9.69 -19.66
CA PRO A 109 -6.45 8.42 -19.12
C PRO A 109 -6.68 8.33 -17.61
N TYR A 110 -6.87 7.12 -17.09
CA TYR A 110 -7.04 6.86 -15.65
C TYR A 110 -5.73 6.37 -15.06
N ILE A 111 -5.12 7.23 -14.25
CA ILE A 111 -3.75 7.09 -13.78
C ILE A 111 -3.78 6.83 -12.28
N ARG A 112 -2.98 5.87 -11.83
CA ARG A 112 -2.87 5.52 -10.43
C ARG A 112 -2.41 6.72 -9.58
N CYS A 113 -3.11 6.94 -8.49
CA CYS A 113 -2.83 7.93 -7.47
C CYS A 113 -2.06 7.29 -6.32
N SER A 114 -1.39 8.13 -5.53
CA SER A 114 -0.83 7.65 -4.27
C SER A 114 -1.96 7.16 -3.32
N PRO A 115 -1.62 6.36 -2.29
CA PRO A 115 -2.62 5.67 -1.46
C PRO A 115 -3.42 6.49 -0.43
N PRO A 116 -3.19 7.79 -0.13
CA PRO A 116 -3.81 8.38 1.07
C PRO A 116 -5.33 8.56 0.98
N ASP A 117 -5.93 8.29 -0.17
CA ASP A 117 -7.38 8.28 -0.33
C ASP A 117 -8.02 6.99 0.22
N LEU A 118 -7.31 5.85 0.30
CA LEU A 118 -7.88 4.56 0.75
C LEU A 118 -8.57 4.64 2.11
N ILE A 119 -7.90 5.24 3.10
CA ILE A 119 -8.41 5.36 4.47
C ILE A 119 -9.67 6.25 4.58
N SER A 120 -9.97 7.06 3.55
CA SER A 120 -11.09 8.00 3.56
C SER A 120 -12.42 7.37 3.13
N TRP A 121 -12.38 6.29 2.36
CA TRP A 121 -13.58 5.63 1.83
C TRP A 121 -13.67 4.15 2.19
N MET A 122 -12.53 3.48 2.48
CA MET A 122 -12.50 2.09 2.89
C MET A 122 -12.25 1.94 4.40
N LYS A 123 -12.91 0.96 5.01
CA LYS A 123 -12.78 0.66 6.44
C LYS A 123 -11.59 -0.26 6.69
N LEU A 124 -10.48 0.32 7.16
CA LEU A 124 -9.24 -0.39 7.47
C LEU A 124 -9.08 -0.56 8.99
N ASP A 125 -9.94 -1.40 9.58
CA ASP A 125 -10.05 -1.61 11.03
C ASP A 125 -9.79 -3.06 11.48
N GLY A 126 -9.26 -3.89 10.58
CA GLY A 126 -8.99 -5.31 10.79
C GLY A 126 -10.21 -6.22 10.63
N SER A 127 -11.38 -5.69 10.21
CA SER A 127 -12.56 -6.51 9.91
C SER A 127 -12.46 -7.24 8.56
N PHE A 128 -11.69 -6.71 7.61
CA PHE A 128 -11.56 -7.22 6.24
C PHE A 128 -12.90 -7.40 5.52
N GLU A 129 -13.90 -6.55 5.83
CA GLU A 129 -15.22 -6.56 5.17
C GLU A 129 -15.11 -6.33 3.66
N TRP A 130 -14.07 -5.61 3.22
CA TRP A 130 -13.77 -5.31 1.81
C TRP A 130 -13.10 -6.48 1.06
N LEU A 131 -12.60 -7.51 1.76
CA LEU A 131 -11.83 -8.60 1.15
C LEU A 131 -12.78 -9.73 0.74
N GLU A 132 -13.31 -9.68 -0.47
CA GLU A 132 -14.23 -10.70 -1.00
C GLU A 132 -13.52 -12.03 -1.33
N PRO A 133 -14.22 -13.17 -1.32
CA PRO A 133 -13.69 -14.42 -1.85
C PRO A 133 -13.35 -14.30 -3.35
N LEU A 134 -12.30 -15.00 -3.78
CA LEU A 134 -12.00 -15.16 -5.21
C LEU A 134 -13.03 -16.09 -5.85
N ASP A 135 -13.31 -15.86 -7.13
CA ASP A 135 -14.13 -16.78 -7.94
C ASP A 135 -13.39 -18.12 -8.18
N GLU A 136 -14.15 -19.16 -8.50
CA GLU A 136 -13.60 -20.52 -8.64
C GLU A 136 -12.61 -20.63 -9.82
N ASP A 137 -12.86 -19.91 -10.92
CA ASP A 137 -12.01 -19.94 -12.10
C ASP A 137 -10.65 -19.31 -11.81
N MET A 138 -10.62 -18.17 -11.09
CA MET A 138 -9.38 -17.54 -10.64
C MET A 138 -8.62 -18.42 -9.64
N VAL A 139 -9.32 -19.05 -8.69
CA VAL A 139 -8.68 -19.99 -7.75
C VAL A 139 -7.99 -21.13 -8.52
N ASP A 140 -8.62 -21.62 -9.59
CA ASP A 140 -8.08 -22.67 -10.45
C ASP A 140 -6.91 -22.19 -11.30
N GLU A 141 -6.99 -20.98 -11.87
CA GLU A 141 -5.91 -20.35 -12.62
C GLU A 141 -4.68 -20.08 -11.75
N MET A 142 -4.90 -19.77 -10.46
CA MET A 142 -3.83 -19.53 -9.49
C MET A 142 -3.14 -20.80 -9.00
N ARG A 143 -3.69 -22.00 -9.22
CA ARG A 143 -3.10 -23.25 -8.70
C ARG A 143 -1.60 -23.42 -9.02
N PRO A 144 -1.09 -23.11 -10.23
CA PRO A 144 0.34 -23.19 -10.55
C PRO A 144 1.22 -22.23 -9.73
N HIS A 145 0.61 -21.21 -9.12
CA HIS A 145 1.28 -20.16 -8.35
C HIS A 145 1.16 -20.35 -6.83
N ASN A 146 0.45 -21.38 -6.37
CA ASN A 146 0.28 -21.68 -4.96
C ASN A 146 1.44 -22.55 -4.41
N GLY A 147 2.69 -22.09 -4.51
CA GLY A 147 3.85 -22.76 -3.88
C GLY A 147 4.13 -24.21 -4.34
N VAL A 148 5.13 -24.84 -3.71
CA VAL A 148 5.46 -26.27 -3.90
C VAL A 148 4.29 -27.08 -3.32
N GLU A 149 3.54 -27.79 -4.16
CA GLU A 149 2.35 -28.61 -3.83
C GLU A 149 0.96 -27.94 -3.83
N GLY A 150 0.83 -26.66 -4.14
CA GLY A 150 -0.50 -26.01 -4.23
C GLY A 150 -1.07 -25.55 -2.88
N ASP A 151 -0.38 -25.84 -1.78
CA ASP A 151 -0.73 -25.34 -0.45
C ASP A 151 -0.16 -23.94 -0.28
N ARG A 152 -1.04 -22.93 -0.11
CA ARG A 152 -0.62 -21.59 0.36
C ARG A 152 -0.29 -21.72 1.83
N PRO A 153 0.99 -21.88 2.25
CA PRO A 153 1.29 -22.16 3.64
C PRO A 153 0.85 -20.97 4.48
N VAL A 154 0.09 -21.23 5.53
CA VAL A 154 -0.30 -20.21 6.49
C VAL A 154 0.56 -20.38 7.72
N ALA A 155 0.97 -19.25 8.31
CA ALA A 155 1.79 -19.25 9.51
C ALA A 155 1.16 -20.16 10.58
N PRO A 156 1.89 -21.18 11.07
CA PRO A 156 1.41 -22.03 12.15
C PRO A 156 0.97 -21.19 13.34
N LYS A 157 -0.13 -21.59 14.00
CA LYS A 157 -0.67 -20.83 15.15
C LYS A 157 0.41 -20.56 16.22
N VAL A 158 1.29 -21.52 16.46
CA VAL A 158 2.39 -21.42 17.42
C VAL A 158 3.38 -20.30 17.06
N ASP A 159 3.61 -20.07 15.77
CA ASP A 159 4.51 -19.03 15.29
C ASP A 159 3.88 -17.65 15.44
N VAL A 160 2.57 -17.54 15.15
CA VAL A 160 1.83 -16.29 15.39
C VAL A 160 1.78 -15.96 16.88
N ASP A 161 1.53 -16.95 17.75
CA ASP A 161 1.50 -16.77 19.20
C ASP A 161 2.89 -16.36 19.73
N ALA A 162 3.96 -16.92 19.20
CA ALA A 162 5.33 -16.55 19.53
C ALA A 162 5.67 -15.12 19.07
N LEU A 163 5.26 -14.70 17.86
CA LEU A 163 5.40 -13.32 17.40
C LEU A 163 4.66 -12.35 18.33
N VAL A 164 3.38 -12.62 18.64
CA VAL A 164 2.58 -11.76 19.52
C VAL A 164 3.23 -11.63 20.90
N LYS A 165 3.75 -12.73 21.44
CA LYS A 165 4.51 -12.71 22.70
C LYS A 165 5.77 -11.86 22.57
N GLN A 166 6.56 -12.04 21.51
CA GLN A 166 7.80 -11.29 21.29
C GLN A 166 7.54 -9.79 21.16
N VAL A 167 6.52 -9.39 20.41
CA VAL A 167 6.07 -8.00 20.27
C VAL A 167 5.68 -7.42 21.64
N SER A 168 4.91 -8.17 22.44
CA SER A 168 4.50 -7.76 23.78
C SER A 168 5.69 -7.59 24.73
N ASP A 169 6.62 -8.55 24.73
CA ASP A 169 7.80 -8.53 25.60
C ASP A 169 8.72 -7.33 25.30
N LEU A 170 8.73 -6.88 24.05
CA LEU A 170 9.49 -5.72 23.58
C LEU A 170 8.74 -4.38 23.76
N GLY A 171 7.49 -4.40 24.25
CA GLY A 171 6.66 -3.21 24.40
C GLY A 171 6.24 -2.57 23.06
N LEU A 172 6.24 -3.35 21.98
CA LEU A 172 5.81 -2.94 20.65
C LEU A 172 4.30 -3.07 20.49
N VAL A 173 3.75 -2.47 19.44
CA VAL A 173 2.32 -2.54 19.10
C VAL A 173 2.17 -3.16 17.72
N LEU A 174 1.49 -4.31 17.66
CA LEU A 174 1.13 -4.95 16.39
C LEU A 174 -0.12 -4.27 15.81
N PRO A 175 -0.19 -4.02 14.48
CA PRO A 175 -1.42 -3.54 13.86
C PRO A 175 -2.54 -4.58 14.00
N ILE A 176 -3.74 -4.14 14.37
CA ILE A 176 -4.89 -5.03 14.63
C ILE A 176 -5.20 -5.91 13.41
N GLY A 177 -5.22 -5.33 12.20
CA GLY A 177 -5.43 -6.07 10.97
C GLY A 177 -4.34 -7.11 10.69
N PHE A 178 -3.08 -6.87 11.09
CA PHE A 178 -1.99 -7.81 10.83
C PHE A 178 -2.17 -9.14 11.56
N GLU A 179 -2.45 -9.07 12.87
CA GLU A 179 -2.70 -10.30 13.66
C GLU A 179 -3.95 -11.03 13.15
N ALA A 180 -5.04 -10.29 12.91
CA ALA A 180 -6.29 -10.87 12.44
C ALA A 180 -6.14 -11.57 11.08
N PHE A 181 -5.34 -11.00 10.17
CA PHE A 181 -5.07 -11.59 8.87
C PHE A 181 -4.20 -12.84 8.98
N ILE A 182 -3.02 -12.73 9.62
CA ILE A 182 -2.03 -13.82 9.70
C ILE A 182 -2.58 -15.06 10.43
N ARG A 183 -3.53 -14.89 11.35
CA ARG A 183 -4.21 -16.00 12.02
C ARG A 183 -5.26 -16.70 11.15
N SER A 184 -5.68 -16.08 10.05
CA SER A 184 -6.86 -16.49 9.30
C SER A 184 -6.49 -17.16 7.99
N ASN A 185 -6.46 -18.49 8.02
CA ASN A 185 -6.25 -19.29 6.81
C ASN A 185 -7.23 -18.90 5.69
N ARG A 186 -8.48 -18.59 6.06
CA ARG A 186 -9.50 -18.15 5.11
C ARG A 186 -9.14 -16.83 4.40
N LEU A 187 -8.54 -15.86 5.10
CA LEU A 187 -8.22 -14.56 4.49
C LEU A 187 -7.02 -14.67 3.54
N HIS A 188 -6.04 -15.53 3.85
CA HIS A 188 -4.89 -15.79 2.98
C HIS A 188 -5.31 -16.32 1.60
N HIS A 189 -6.33 -17.18 1.57
CA HIS A 189 -6.87 -17.74 0.32
C HIS A 189 -7.64 -16.72 -0.53
N ARG A 190 -7.94 -15.53 0.01
CA ARG A 190 -8.61 -14.46 -0.75
C ARG A 190 -7.64 -13.55 -1.48
N ILE A 191 -6.34 -13.63 -1.21
CA ILE A 191 -5.37 -12.77 -1.88
C ILE A 191 -4.98 -13.40 -3.23
N PRO A 192 -5.26 -12.73 -4.36
CA PRO A 192 -4.81 -13.15 -5.67
C PRO A 192 -3.30 -12.89 -5.83
N SER A 193 -2.65 -13.70 -6.66
CA SER A 193 -1.20 -13.69 -6.85
C SER A 193 -0.83 -14.34 -8.18
N ALA A 194 -0.60 -13.53 -9.20
CA ALA A 194 -0.11 -13.97 -10.51
C ALA A 194 1.40 -14.27 -10.51
N SER A 195 2.10 -13.81 -9.47
CA SER A 195 3.56 -13.96 -9.32
C SER A 195 3.95 -14.98 -8.26
N ALA A 196 3.00 -15.79 -7.76
CA ALA A 196 3.26 -16.80 -6.73
C ALA A 196 3.93 -16.26 -5.46
N TRP A 197 3.49 -15.07 -5.02
CA TRP A 197 3.76 -14.60 -3.68
C TRP A 197 2.90 -15.33 -2.66
N TYR A 198 3.49 -15.62 -1.50
CA TYR A 198 2.81 -16.29 -0.39
C TYR A 198 3.14 -15.69 0.97
N PHE A 199 2.20 -15.89 1.90
CA PHE A 199 2.28 -15.34 3.25
C PHE A 199 2.94 -16.33 4.20
N ARG A 200 4.21 -16.11 4.53
CA ARG A 200 4.92 -16.88 5.55
C ARG A 200 5.61 -15.94 6.51
N LEU A 201 5.35 -16.17 7.79
CA LEU A 201 5.79 -15.32 8.90
C LEU A 201 7.21 -15.70 9.33
N SER A 202 8.11 -14.72 9.39
CA SER A 202 9.42 -14.87 10.03
C SER A 202 9.42 -14.35 11.47
N LYS A 203 10.48 -14.66 12.20
CA LYS A 203 10.76 -14.05 13.52
C LYS A 203 10.83 -12.53 13.43
N LEU A 204 10.54 -11.85 14.53
CA LEU A 204 10.84 -10.43 14.62
C LEU A 204 12.34 -10.23 14.84
N ILE A 205 13.00 -9.51 13.93
CA ILE A 205 14.42 -9.14 14.04
C ILE A 205 14.56 -7.66 14.33
N LYS A 206 15.65 -7.27 15.00
CA LYS A 206 15.96 -5.86 15.22
C LYS A 206 16.32 -5.23 13.87
N CYS A 207 15.71 -4.09 13.55
CA CYS A 207 16.04 -3.35 12.35
C CYS A 207 17.47 -2.80 12.47
N PRO A 208 18.34 -3.04 11.47
CA PRO A 208 19.67 -2.45 11.44
C PRO A 208 19.61 -0.92 11.46
N ALA A 209 20.50 -0.29 12.24
CA ALA A 209 20.52 1.17 12.39
C ALA A 209 20.72 1.92 11.05
N ALA A 210 21.38 1.29 10.07
CA ALA A 210 21.55 1.85 8.73
C ALA A 210 20.26 1.85 7.88
N ILE A 211 19.25 1.08 8.27
CA ILE A 211 17.94 1.02 7.60
C ILE A 211 16.97 2.01 8.21
N ASP A 212 16.96 2.18 9.53
CA ASP A 212 15.99 3.02 10.23
C ASP A 212 16.58 4.21 10.99
N ASP A 213 17.78 4.68 10.63
CA ASP A 213 18.49 5.79 11.29
C ASP A 213 18.57 5.64 12.82
N ASP A 214 18.89 4.43 13.28
CA ASP A 214 19.00 4.05 14.70
C ASP A 214 17.72 4.37 15.51
N GLN A 215 16.54 4.29 14.87
CA GLN A 215 15.25 4.44 15.57
C GLN A 215 14.91 3.23 16.45
N GLY A 216 15.70 2.15 16.35
CA GLY A 216 15.57 0.95 17.19
C GLY A 216 14.32 0.14 16.89
N GLY A 217 13.83 0.21 15.65
CA GLY A 217 12.69 -0.56 15.18
C GLY A 217 12.98 -2.03 14.97
N TYR A 218 11.96 -2.73 14.52
CA TYR A 218 11.98 -4.16 14.28
C TYR A 218 11.31 -4.49 12.95
N LEU A 219 11.75 -5.56 12.30
CA LEU A 219 11.23 -6.05 11.03
C LEU A 219 10.69 -7.47 11.21
N CYS A 220 9.58 -7.77 10.55
CA CYS A 220 9.02 -9.11 10.43
C CYS A 220 8.64 -9.33 8.96
N ARG A 221 9.31 -10.28 8.28
CA ARG A 221 8.93 -10.69 6.93
C ARG A 221 7.63 -11.49 7.01
N PHE A 222 6.69 -11.18 6.11
CA PHE A 222 5.38 -11.83 6.16
C PHE A 222 4.80 -12.21 4.80
N HIS A 223 5.36 -11.71 3.70
CA HIS A 223 4.87 -11.96 2.35
C HIS A 223 6.04 -11.88 1.37
N PHE A 224 6.25 -12.88 0.52
CA PHE A 224 7.39 -12.90 -0.40
C PHE A 224 7.14 -13.79 -1.61
N ASP A 225 7.93 -13.54 -2.65
CA ASP A 225 7.90 -14.24 -3.92
C ASP A 225 8.51 -15.66 -3.83
N GLN A 226 7.97 -16.62 -4.58
CA GLN A 226 8.47 -17.99 -4.61
C GLN A 226 9.93 -18.16 -5.05
N GLN A 227 10.46 -17.21 -5.83
CA GLN A 227 11.83 -17.22 -6.29
C GLN A 227 12.77 -16.54 -5.27
N HIS A 228 12.26 -16.13 -4.10
CA HIS A 228 13.03 -15.43 -3.08
C HIS A 228 13.75 -14.18 -3.63
N CYS A 229 13.10 -13.46 -4.55
CA CYS A 229 13.66 -12.26 -5.17
C CYS A 229 13.00 -10.96 -4.70
N ALA A 230 11.92 -11.05 -3.95
CA ALA A 230 11.19 -9.90 -3.41
C ALA A 230 10.46 -10.26 -2.11
N PHE A 231 10.54 -9.36 -1.13
CA PHE A 231 10.12 -9.59 0.24
C PHE A 231 9.40 -8.37 0.82
N ALA A 232 8.28 -8.59 1.49
CA ALA A 232 7.56 -7.58 2.26
C ALA A 232 7.75 -7.79 3.77
N TYR A 233 8.05 -6.69 4.45
CA TYR A 233 8.34 -6.62 5.87
C TYR A 233 7.39 -5.66 6.58
N LEU A 234 6.88 -6.08 7.73
CA LEU A 234 6.22 -5.19 8.67
C LEU A 234 7.30 -4.54 9.53
N TYR A 235 7.45 -3.22 9.41
CA TYR A 235 8.28 -2.43 10.32
C TYR A 235 7.46 -1.99 11.54
N LEU A 236 8.02 -2.19 12.73
CA LEU A 236 7.45 -1.78 14.02
C LEU A 236 8.40 -0.83 14.73
N SER A 237 7.94 0.38 15.02
CA SER A 237 8.69 1.37 15.80
C SER A 237 8.42 1.22 17.30
N PRO A 238 9.40 1.43 18.18
CA PRO A 238 9.21 1.49 19.64
C PRO A 238 8.19 2.55 20.09
N SER A 239 7.94 3.55 19.24
CA SER A 239 6.95 4.60 19.47
C SER A 239 5.51 4.22 19.12
N GLY A 240 5.27 2.98 18.67
CA GLY A 240 3.96 2.49 18.24
C GLY A 240 3.59 2.80 16.78
N GLY A 241 4.51 3.35 15.99
CA GLY A 241 4.33 3.52 14.55
C GLY A 241 4.65 2.23 13.77
N HIS A 242 4.07 2.07 12.58
CA HIS A 242 4.30 0.91 11.72
C HIS A 242 4.10 1.24 10.24
N CYS A 243 4.76 0.49 9.36
CA CYS A 243 4.54 0.53 7.93
C CYS A 243 4.93 -0.80 7.28
N VAL A 244 4.59 -0.96 6.00
CA VAL A 244 5.08 -2.08 5.19
C VAL A 244 6.19 -1.60 4.29
N LEU A 245 7.32 -2.30 4.33
CA LEU A 245 8.47 -2.10 3.47
C LEU A 245 8.60 -3.28 2.50
N VAL A 246 9.10 -3.03 1.31
CA VAL A 246 9.48 -4.06 0.33
C VAL A 246 10.96 -3.96 -0.01
N SER A 247 11.59 -5.09 -0.24
CA SER A 247 13.00 -5.18 -0.63
C SER A 247 13.23 -6.36 -1.56
N ALA A 248 14.21 -6.25 -2.46
CA ALA A 248 14.75 -7.37 -3.20
C ALA A 248 15.74 -8.21 -2.37
N VAL A 249 16.10 -7.75 -1.17
CA VAL A 249 17.06 -8.44 -0.30
C VAL A 249 16.33 -9.17 0.83
N ASP A 250 16.73 -10.42 1.05
CA ASP A 250 16.30 -11.19 2.20
C ASP A 250 17.13 -10.80 3.43
N VAL A 251 16.57 -9.92 4.26
CA VAL A 251 17.24 -9.40 5.45
C VAL A 251 17.56 -10.52 6.44
N HIS A 252 16.68 -11.51 6.55
CA HIS A 252 16.86 -12.61 7.49
C HIS A 252 18.03 -13.50 7.09
N ALA A 253 18.14 -13.82 5.80
CA ALA A 253 19.28 -14.57 5.27
C ALA A 253 20.62 -13.87 5.53
N CYS A 254 20.66 -12.53 5.41
CA CYS A 254 21.87 -11.76 5.72
C CYS A 254 22.33 -11.91 7.18
N PHE A 255 21.41 -12.12 8.13
CA PHE A 255 21.75 -12.25 9.55
C PHE A 255 22.11 -13.67 9.99
N ASN A 256 22.05 -14.67 9.10
CA ASN A 256 22.11 -16.10 9.46
C ASN A 256 21.14 -16.45 10.60
N ASP A 257 20.05 -15.68 10.74
CA ASP A 257 19.00 -16.01 11.68
C ASP A 257 18.18 -17.11 11.01
N ASP A 258 18.12 -18.29 11.64
CA ASP A 258 17.16 -19.34 11.24
C ASP A 258 15.77 -18.68 11.23
N ASP A 259 15.23 -18.50 10.03
CA ASP A 259 13.98 -17.78 9.74
C ASP A 259 12.76 -18.35 10.49
N GLU A 260 12.92 -19.54 11.05
CA GLU A 260 11.86 -20.33 11.67
C GLU A 260 11.67 -20.00 13.14
N ILE A 261 10.49 -19.46 13.47
CA ILE A 261 10.08 -19.05 14.83
C ILE A 261 10.25 -20.17 15.87
N ASN A 262 10.12 -21.45 15.50
CA ASN A 262 10.21 -22.59 16.43
C ASN A 262 11.06 -23.80 15.98
N GLY A 263 11.95 -23.67 14.99
CA GLY A 263 12.87 -24.75 14.60
C GLY A 263 12.20 -26.04 14.12
N GLY A 264 12.09 -26.18 12.79
CA GLY A 264 12.00 -27.43 12.07
C GLY A 264 10.73 -27.60 11.25
N GLN A 265 10.82 -27.39 9.93
CA GLN A 265 10.75 -28.50 8.98
C GLN A 265 11.51 -28.10 7.70
N LEU A 266 12.68 -28.70 7.48
CA LEU A 266 13.30 -28.73 6.16
C LEU A 266 12.28 -29.33 5.20
N ASP A 267 11.81 -28.53 4.26
CA ASP A 267 11.15 -29.06 3.07
C ASP A 267 12.12 -30.08 2.45
N GLY A 268 11.62 -31.30 2.23
CA GLY A 268 12.43 -32.47 1.97
C GLY A 268 13.46 -32.30 0.85
N ASP A 269 14.63 -32.92 1.08
CA ASP A 269 15.62 -33.35 0.10
C ASP A 269 16.26 -32.32 -0.86
N ASN A 270 16.36 -31.04 -0.49
CA ASN A 270 17.40 -30.17 -1.06
C ASN A 270 18.66 -30.22 -0.18
N GLU A 271 19.37 -31.36 -0.24
CA GLU A 271 20.78 -31.42 0.14
C GLU A 271 21.57 -30.47 -0.78
N GLY A 272 21.91 -29.30 -0.27
CA GLY A 272 23.09 -28.53 -0.70
C GLY A 272 23.10 -28.07 -2.15
N GLU A 273 22.26 -27.10 -2.50
CA GLU A 273 22.68 -26.07 -3.45
C GLU A 273 22.94 -24.81 -2.65
N GLU A 274 24.23 -24.53 -2.41
CA GLU A 274 24.69 -23.21 -1.99
C GLU A 274 24.11 -22.20 -2.99
N ALA A 275 23.17 -21.37 -2.53
CA ALA A 275 22.71 -20.26 -3.33
C ALA A 275 23.94 -19.42 -3.67
N ASP A 276 24.33 -19.43 -4.94
CA ASP A 276 25.43 -18.65 -5.55
C ASP A 276 25.10 -17.14 -5.57
N GLY A 277 24.36 -16.65 -4.57
CA GLY A 277 24.12 -15.24 -4.32
C GLY A 277 25.26 -14.70 -3.48
N GLU A 278 25.99 -13.71 -4.00
CA GLU A 278 26.95 -12.94 -3.21
C GLU A 278 26.30 -12.58 -1.87
N SER A 279 26.84 -13.12 -0.77
CA SER A 279 26.34 -12.81 0.56
C SER A 279 26.55 -11.32 0.79
N ILE A 280 25.47 -10.54 0.67
CA ILE A 280 25.52 -9.11 0.98
C ILE A 280 25.94 -9.00 2.44
N ASP A 281 27.07 -8.33 2.67
CA ASP A 281 27.50 -8.04 4.04
C ASP A 281 26.41 -7.20 4.70
N THR A 282 25.96 -7.62 5.89
CA THR A 282 24.99 -6.85 6.70
C THR A 282 25.42 -5.41 6.95
N SER A 283 26.73 -5.10 6.85
CA SER A 283 27.24 -3.74 6.94
C SER A 283 26.92 -2.86 5.72
N GLU A 284 26.53 -3.47 4.60
CA GLU A 284 26.15 -2.82 3.34
C GLU A 284 24.62 -2.66 3.18
N LEU A 285 23.83 -3.32 4.04
CA LEU A 285 22.37 -3.16 4.08
C LEU A 285 22.01 -1.76 4.58
N THR A 286 21.70 -0.87 3.63
CA THR A 286 21.24 0.47 3.91
C THR A 286 19.74 0.61 3.67
N LYS A 287 19.16 1.71 4.15
CA LYS A 287 17.80 2.13 3.80
C LYS A 287 17.54 2.14 2.28
N GLU A 288 18.58 2.27 1.46
CA GLU A 288 18.54 2.20 -0.01
C GLU A 288 18.24 0.80 -0.58
N TYR A 289 17.95 -0.20 0.24
CA TYR A 289 17.37 -1.48 -0.23
C TYR A 289 15.87 -1.62 0.02
N PHE A 290 15.27 -0.68 0.76
CA PHE A 290 13.86 -0.74 1.16
C PHE A 290 13.03 0.37 0.53
N SER A 291 11.87 -0.02 0.03
CA SER A 291 10.86 0.92 -0.42
C SER A 291 9.62 0.83 0.45
N LEU A 292 9.01 1.98 0.73
CA LEU A 292 7.74 2.04 1.45
C LEU A 292 6.63 1.54 0.53
N ALA A 293 5.92 0.47 0.92
CA ALA A 293 4.85 -0.16 0.14
C ALA A 293 3.45 0.00 0.75
N GLY A 294 3.38 0.35 2.04
CA GLY A 294 2.13 0.74 2.69
C GLY A 294 2.37 1.54 3.95
N LEU A 295 1.53 2.53 4.23
CA LEU A 295 1.56 3.30 5.48
C LEU A 295 0.92 2.54 6.64
N SER A 296 0.19 1.47 6.32
CA SER A 296 -0.32 0.46 7.23
C SER A 296 -0.32 -0.89 6.51
N PHE A 297 -0.50 -1.96 7.29
CA PHE A 297 -0.62 -3.30 6.74
C PHE A 297 -1.86 -3.46 5.84
N GLU A 298 -3.00 -2.91 6.25
CA GLU A 298 -4.23 -3.05 5.47
C GLU A 298 -4.18 -2.24 4.16
N GLU A 299 -3.56 -1.05 4.13
CA GLU A 299 -3.33 -0.33 2.87
C GLU A 299 -2.48 -1.12 1.88
N TYR A 300 -1.45 -1.80 2.38
CA TYR A 300 -0.65 -2.72 1.58
C TYR A 300 -1.52 -3.88 1.04
N LEU A 301 -2.29 -4.54 1.90
CA LEU A 301 -3.14 -5.66 1.49
C LEU A 301 -4.24 -5.27 0.49
N VAL A 302 -4.88 -4.12 0.67
CA VAL A 302 -5.89 -3.59 -0.27
C VAL A 302 -5.27 -3.46 -1.65
N THR A 303 -4.06 -2.88 -1.70
CA THR A 303 -3.32 -2.72 -2.96
C THR A 303 -3.01 -4.08 -3.58
N VAL A 304 -2.43 -5.02 -2.82
CA VAL A 304 -2.13 -6.37 -3.33
C VAL A 304 -3.39 -7.09 -3.83
N TYR A 305 -4.50 -6.98 -3.09
CA TYR A 305 -5.76 -7.65 -3.43
C TYR A 305 -6.36 -7.13 -4.73
N PHE A 306 -6.70 -5.84 -4.79
CA PHE A 306 -7.42 -5.30 -5.95
C PHE A 306 -6.54 -5.24 -7.20
N GLU A 307 -5.24 -4.99 -7.07
CA GLU A 307 -4.33 -4.97 -8.21
C GLU A 307 -4.11 -6.39 -8.75
N GLY A 308 -4.06 -7.39 -7.85
CA GLY A 308 -4.09 -8.78 -8.27
C GLY A 308 -5.39 -9.13 -9.00
N LEU A 309 -6.56 -8.70 -8.52
CA LEU A 309 -7.83 -8.89 -9.24
C LEU A 309 -7.81 -8.27 -10.64
N LEU A 310 -7.28 -7.05 -10.78
CA LEU A 310 -7.11 -6.39 -12.07
C LEU A 310 -6.17 -7.19 -12.98
N SER A 311 -5.08 -7.75 -12.45
CA SER A 311 -4.13 -8.55 -13.21
C SER A 311 -4.74 -9.84 -13.80
N PHE A 312 -5.72 -10.42 -13.10
CA PHE A 312 -6.49 -11.58 -13.56
C PHE A 312 -7.71 -11.20 -14.41
N ASN A 313 -7.95 -9.91 -14.66
CA ASN A 313 -9.17 -9.42 -15.32
C ASN A 313 -10.46 -9.92 -14.64
N ALA A 314 -10.47 -9.89 -13.30
CA ALA A 314 -11.62 -10.32 -12.49
C ALA A 314 -12.92 -9.62 -12.91
N ASP A 315 -14.05 -10.33 -12.74
CA ASP A 315 -15.37 -9.72 -12.92
C ASP A 315 -15.55 -8.48 -12.04
N SER A 316 -16.14 -7.42 -12.62
CA SER A 316 -16.39 -6.18 -11.90
C SER A 316 -17.43 -6.37 -10.80
N PHE A 317 -17.13 -5.85 -9.60
CA PHE A 317 -18.04 -5.76 -8.46
C PHE A 317 -17.83 -4.43 -7.73
N GLU A 318 -18.78 -4.05 -6.88
CA GLU A 318 -18.82 -2.72 -6.22
C GLU A 318 -17.47 -2.33 -5.57
N GLY A 319 -16.83 -3.27 -4.85
CA GLY A 319 -15.53 -3.00 -4.21
C GLY A 319 -14.39 -2.75 -5.20
N LEU A 320 -14.33 -3.48 -6.31
CA LEU A 320 -13.32 -3.27 -7.35
C LEU A 320 -13.55 -1.97 -8.12
N GLU A 321 -14.80 -1.65 -8.44
CA GLU A 321 -15.17 -0.37 -9.07
C GLU A 321 -14.81 0.82 -8.18
N ASP A 322 -15.13 0.73 -6.88
CA ASP A 322 -14.79 1.77 -5.92
C ASP A 322 -13.26 1.90 -5.76
N PHE A 323 -12.53 0.79 -5.69
CA PHE A 323 -11.07 0.82 -5.67
C PHE A 323 -10.52 1.55 -6.90
N VAL A 324 -10.93 1.14 -8.10
CA VAL A 324 -10.45 1.74 -9.35
C VAL A 324 -10.79 3.23 -9.41
N LYS A 325 -12.00 3.62 -9.02
CA LYS A 325 -12.43 5.02 -9.05
C LYS A 325 -11.66 5.93 -8.08
N HIS A 326 -11.27 5.43 -6.92
CA HIS A 326 -10.55 6.22 -5.92
C HIS A 326 -9.03 6.16 -6.11
N VAL A 327 -8.50 5.05 -6.63
CA VAL A 327 -7.07 4.84 -6.83
C VAL A 327 -6.62 5.28 -8.21
N TYR A 328 -7.43 5.14 -9.26
CA TYR A 328 -7.08 5.55 -10.62
C TYR A 328 -7.90 6.78 -11.03
N ARG A 329 -7.23 7.93 -11.08
CA ARG A 329 -7.89 9.23 -11.28
C ARG A 329 -7.46 9.89 -12.58
N SER A 330 -8.33 10.74 -13.10
CA SER A 330 -8.07 11.45 -14.34
C SER A 330 -7.21 12.70 -14.11
N PRO A 331 -6.22 13.00 -14.97
CA PRO A 331 -5.54 14.30 -14.98
C PRO A 331 -6.49 15.50 -15.06
N ARG A 332 -7.68 15.32 -15.64
CA ARG A 332 -8.74 16.33 -15.70
C ARG A 332 -9.15 16.84 -14.32
N GLU A 333 -9.14 15.98 -13.31
CA GLU A 333 -9.60 16.31 -11.96
C GLU A 333 -8.70 17.37 -11.30
N VAL A 334 -7.41 17.34 -11.64
CA VAL A 334 -6.38 18.21 -11.07
C VAL A 334 -5.94 19.32 -12.02
N GLU A 335 -6.39 19.32 -13.28
CA GLU A 335 -6.00 20.28 -14.31
C GLU A 335 -6.17 21.75 -13.88
N HIS A 336 -7.27 22.05 -13.18
CA HIS A 336 -7.58 23.40 -12.70
C HIS A 336 -6.55 23.98 -11.73
N LEU A 337 -5.65 23.15 -11.19
CA LEU A 337 -4.62 23.53 -10.22
C LEU A 337 -3.23 23.68 -10.88
N ARG A 338 -3.11 23.48 -12.21
CA ARG A 338 -1.85 23.57 -12.96
C ARG A 338 -1.08 24.87 -12.68
N GLU A 339 -1.78 26.00 -12.62
CA GLU A 339 -1.15 27.31 -12.45
C GLU A 339 -0.79 27.63 -10.99
N THR A 340 -1.40 26.92 -10.02
CA THR A 340 -1.28 27.21 -8.59
C THR A 340 -0.48 26.17 -7.81
N ASN A 341 -0.19 25.01 -8.41
CA ASN A 341 0.54 23.93 -7.76
C ASN A 341 1.64 23.36 -8.68
N GLU A 342 2.89 23.52 -8.26
CA GLU A 342 4.06 23.09 -9.03
C GLU A 342 4.16 21.58 -9.22
N ALA A 343 3.77 20.79 -8.23
CA ALA A 343 3.78 19.32 -8.33
C ALA A 343 2.75 18.83 -9.36
N ILE A 344 1.54 19.42 -9.36
CA ILE A 344 0.53 19.15 -10.39
C ILE A 344 1.02 19.56 -11.76
N ARG A 345 1.61 20.76 -11.89
CA ARG A 345 2.17 21.21 -13.17
C ARG A 345 3.21 20.21 -13.68
N ALA A 346 4.16 19.82 -12.84
CA ALA A 346 5.20 18.85 -13.19
C ALA A 346 4.63 17.48 -13.59
N PHE A 347 3.59 16.99 -12.90
CA PHE A 347 2.85 15.78 -13.26
C PHE A 347 2.20 15.91 -14.64
N LEU A 348 1.36 16.94 -14.85
CA LEU A 348 0.64 17.14 -16.11
C LEU A 348 1.59 17.30 -17.30
N ASP A 349 2.71 18.01 -17.11
CA ASP A 349 3.73 18.19 -18.14
C ASP A 349 4.42 16.87 -18.48
N ALA A 350 4.70 16.02 -17.48
CA ALA A 350 5.26 14.69 -17.70
C ALA A 350 4.30 13.75 -18.44
N GLN A 351 3.01 13.87 -18.16
CA GLN A 351 1.95 13.16 -18.90
C GLN A 351 1.71 13.73 -20.30
N LYS A 352 2.39 14.82 -20.67
CA LYS A 352 2.13 15.58 -21.90
C LYS A 352 0.65 15.96 -22.01
N TRP A 353 -0.03 16.13 -20.87
CA TRP A 353 -1.44 16.46 -20.81
C TRP A 353 -1.66 17.89 -21.31
N LYS A 354 -2.39 18.05 -22.42
CA LYS A 354 -2.70 19.36 -23.02
C LYS A 354 -4.15 19.79 -22.79
N GLY A 355 -4.87 19.08 -21.92
CA GLY A 355 -6.26 19.34 -21.59
C GLY A 355 -7.25 18.39 -22.24
N VAL A 356 -8.45 18.36 -21.67
CA VAL A 356 -9.54 17.42 -22.01
C VAL A 356 -9.87 17.44 -23.51
N GLU A 357 -9.96 18.64 -24.10
CA GLU A 357 -10.31 18.78 -25.52
C GLU A 357 -9.25 18.21 -26.45
N HIS A 358 -7.97 18.36 -26.12
CA HIS A 358 -6.89 17.75 -26.89
C HIS A 358 -6.90 16.21 -26.73
N TYR A 359 -7.17 15.71 -25.53
CA TYR A 359 -7.28 14.27 -25.31
C TYR A 359 -8.43 13.67 -26.13
N ARG A 360 -9.62 14.28 -26.12
CA ARG A 360 -10.78 13.85 -26.92
C ARG A 360 -10.49 13.73 -28.42
N GLN A 361 -9.76 14.69 -28.97
CA GLN A 361 -9.34 14.66 -30.37
C GLN A 361 -8.40 13.48 -30.65
N SER A 362 -7.45 13.21 -29.74
CA SER A 362 -6.46 12.13 -29.91
C SER A 362 -7.01 10.72 -29.79
N ILE A 363 -8.25 10.56 -29.32
CA ILE A 363 -8.89 9.25 -29.08
C ILE A 363 -10.03 8.92 -30.05
N SER A 364 -10.37 9.87 -30.92
CA SER A 364 -11.43 9.78 -31.94
C SER A 364 -10.89 9.43 -33.34
N ASP A 365 -9.56 9.50 -33.50
CA ASP A 365 -8.78 8.94 -34.62
C ASP A 365 -8.29 7.53 -34.26
#